data_AF-A0A7W7SGD9-F1
#
_entry.id   AF-A0A7W7SGD9-F1
#
_cell.length_a   1.000
_cell.length_b   1.000
_cell.length_c   1.000
_cell.angle_alpha   90.00
_cell.angle_beta   90.00
_cell.angle_gamma   90.00
#
_symmetry.space_group_name_H-M   'P 1'
#
loop_
_entity.id
_entity.type
_entity.pdbx_description
1 polymer ?
#
loop_
_entity_poly.entity_id
_entity_poly.type
_entity_poly.pdbx_seq_one_letter_code
_entity_poly.pdbx_strand_id
1 'polypeptide(L)'
;MAKQLKMTQIHANPNQPREYFDETKMKELVASVKEHGVMTAIEVRRRPQGGYEIVMGERRYRANLVAGNPTIPAEIVTVASDIKAFRRSMAENVNRADMTPLEEGRGYRRILTEDTNDDGSALTEADVAKSFGKSVRYIKIRLQLLDLIPAVQHHLTHGHIGTAAAHRISELKPENQQAVITKWAQGGEGGKPMDENTLLHFAHQVREQERQPSMFDIAELSEEEKAERVAVQKGTRNKLDQIERVRALLEELAKTPVEDLATALEGQLSTRLEQLERTAKSLQDAKFQIRQAKALADAKEIVTSSAAEAPNLAEPDDEQDQPQPADLDAEFADMLAQVVAEGATAEAENEADAPADETSVPVAA
;
A
#
# COMPACT_ATOMS: atom_id res chain seq x y z
N MET A 1 -11.96 16.24 30.54
CA MET A 1 -12.93 15.25 31.07
C MET A 1 -13.99 15.00 30.01
N ALA A 2 -14.16 13.73 29.63
CA ALA A 2 -15.11 13.34 28.60
C ALA A 2 -16.56 13.61 29.02
N LYS A 3 -17.37 14.10 28.09
CA LYS A 3 -18.81 14.31 28.22
C LYS A 3 -19.55 13.37 27.29
N GLN A 4 -20.73 12.90 27.70
CA GLN A 4 -21.63 12.21 26.79
C GLN A 4 -22.30 13.24 25.88
N LEU A 5 -22.03 13.18 24.59
CA LEU A 5 -22.61 14.07 23.58
C LEU A 5 -23.61 13.28 22.73
N LYS A 6 -24.72 13.94 22.36
CA LYS A 6 -25.70 13.34 21.44
C LYS A 6 -25.07 13.19 20.07
N MET A 7 -25.31 12.07 19.40
CA MET A 7 -24.80 11.83 18.04
C MET A 7 -25.24 12.92 17.06
N THR A 8 -26.46 13.46 17.23
CA THR A 8 -27.02 14.56 16.42
C THR A 8 -26.28 15.90 16.55
N GLN A 9 -25.40 16.04 17.54
CA GLN A 9 -24.61 17.26 17.75
C GLN A 9 -23.19 17.14 17.18
N ILE A 10 -22.81 15.96 16.68
CA ILE A 10 -21.45 15.66 16.24
C ILE A 10 -21.45 15.44 14.74
N HIS A 11 -20.56 16.15 14.06
CA HIS A 11 -20.35 16.07 12.63
C HIS A 11 -19.02 15.39 12.33
N ALA A 12 -19.02 14.55 11.29
CA ALA A 12 -17.82 13.97 10.74
C ALA A 12 -16.84 15.07 10.28
N ASN A 13 -15.55 14.76 10.29
CA ASN A 13 -14.55 15.65 9.75
C ASN A 13 -14.51 15.50 8.22
N PRO A 14 -14.92 16.51 7.43
CA PRO A 14 -14.86 16.42 5.97
C PRO A 14 -13.42 16.32 5.46
N ASN A 15 -12.45 16.70 6.29
CA ASN A 15 -11.03 16.69 6.01
C ASN A 15 -10.31 15.49 6.64
N GLN A 16 -10.99 14.38 6.92
CA GLN A 16 -10.38 13.23 7.58
C GLN A 16 -9.20 12.68 6.75
N PRO A 17 -7.97 12.55 7.32
CA PRO A 17 -6.78 12.12 6.57
C PRO A 17 -6.80 10.66 6.12
N ARG A 18 -7.74 9.87 6.65
CA ARG A 18 -7.92 8.45 6.33
C ARG A 18 -9.17 8.30 5.48
N GLU A 19 -8.98 7.80 4.27
CA GLU A 19 -10.02 7.54 3.27
C GLU A 19 -10.36 6.05 3.22
N TYR A 20 -9.37 5.17 3.41
CA TYR A 20 -9.57 3.72 3.33
C TYR A 20 -9.89 3.09 4.70
N PHE A 21 -11.06 2.44 4.80
CA PHE A 21 -11.49 1.70 5.98
C PHE A 21 -11.70 0.22 5.64
N ASP A 22 -10.91 -0.65 6.24
CA ASP A 22 -11.08 -2.10 6.12
C ASP A 22 -12.42 -2.52 6.73
N GLU A 23 -13.30 -3.09 5.90
CA GLU A 23 -14.65 -3.49 6.30
C GLU A 23 -14.66 -4.56 7.39
N THR A 24 -13.72 -5.51 7.35
CA THR A 24 -13.64 -6.61 8.32
C THR A 24 -13.29 -6.04 9.70
N LYS A 25 -12.26 -5.20 9.76
CA LYS A 25 -11.86 -4.50 10.98
C LYS A 25 -12.94 -3.54 11.48
N MET A 26 -13.77 -2.99 10.59
CA MET A 26 -14.89 -2.14 10.99
C MET A 26 -16.01 -2.97 11.63
N LYS A 27 -16.37 -4.12 11.06
CA LYS A 27 -17.38 -5.04 11.61
C LYS A 27 -17.00 -5.53 13.01
N GLU A 28 -15.74 -5.90 13.22
CA GLU A 28 -15.22 -6.26 14.54
C GLU A 28 -15.34 -5.11 15.56
N LEU A 29 -15.01 -3.88 15.15
CA LEU A 29 -15.14 -2.70 16.00
C LEU A 29 -16.61 -2.41 16.34
N VAL A 30 -17.53 -2.53 15.39
CA VAL A 30 -18.98 -2.37 15.62
C VAL A 30 -19.48 -3.39 16.64
N ALA A 31 -19.11 -4.67 16.49
CA ALA A 31 -19.49 -5.72 17.44
C ALA A 31 -18.99 -5.40 18.86
N SER A 32 -17.72 -4.99 18.98
CA SER A 32 -17.14 -4.58 20.27
C SER A 32 -17.85 -3.37 20.87
N VAL A 33 -18.22 -2.37 20.06
CA VAL A 33 -18.92 -1.16 20.52
C VAL A 33 -20.37 -1.46 20.94
N LYS A 34 -21.04 -2.42 20.30
CA LYS A 34 -22.37 -2.89 20.73
C LYS A 34 -22.32 -3.55 22.11
N GLU A 35 -21.30 -4.36 22.36
CA GLU A 35 -21.17 -5.11 23.62
C GLU A 35 -20.66 -4.24 24.78
N HIS A 36 -19.64 -3.42 24.54
CA HIS A 36 -18.91 -2.71 25.60
C HIS A 36 -19.07 -1.19 25.57
N GLY A 37 -19.74 -0.65 24.55
CA GLY A 37 -19.71 0.79 24.27
C GLY A 37 -18.34 1.28 23.79
N VAL A 38 -18.24 2.59 23.60
CA VAL A 38 -16.98 3.24 23.22
C VAL A 38 -16.12 3.43 24.48
N MET A 39 -15.09 2.60 24.66
CA MET A 39 -14.23 2.62 25.85
C MET A 39 -13.36 3.88 25.95
N THR A 40 -12.80 4.33 24.82
CA THR A 40 -11.96 5.53 24.75
C THR A 40 -12.75 6.64 24.09
N ALA A 41 -12.88 7.78 24.78
CA ALA A 41 -13.60 8.94 24.25
C ALA A 41 -13.01 9.43 22.92
N ILE A 42 -13.89 9.93 22.04
CA ILE A 42 -13.47 10.63 20.82
C ILE A 42 -13.03 12.06 21.17
N GLU A 43 -12.18 12.69 20.36
CA GLU A 43 -11.88 14.12 20.52
C GLU A 43 -12.72 14.93 19.54
N VAL A 44 -13.34 16.00 20.03
CA VAL A 44 -14.15 16.90 19.22
C VAL A 44 -13.81 18.36 19.49
N ARG A 45 -13.99 19.23 18.50
CA ARG A 45 -13.90 20.69 18.66
C ARG A 45 -15.26 21.34 18.44
N ARG A 46 -15.49 22.50 19.05
CA ARG A 46 -16.70 23.28 18.80
C ARG A 46 -16.66 23.86 17.38
N ARG A 47 -17.79 23.79 16.66
CA ARG A 47 -17.94 24.46 15.36
C ARG A 47 -18.49 25.88 15.55
N PRO A 48 -18.12 26.84 14.68
CA PRO A 48 -18.70 28.18 14.69
C PRO A 48 -20.23 28.17 14.49
N GLN A 49 -20.74 27.25 13.67
CA GLN A 49 -22.17 27.10 13.36
C GLN A 49 -22.96 26.34 14.45
N GLY A 50 -22.31 25.95 15.55
CA GLY A 50 -22.91 25.13 16.61
C GLY A 50 -22.62 23.64 16.43
N GLY A 51 -22.79 22.89 17.52
CA GLY A 51 -22.40 21.47 17.58
C GLY A 51 -20.89 21.27 17.67
N TYR A 52 -20.47 20.08 17.27
CA TYR A 52 -19.12 19.58 17.43
C TYR A 52 -18.63 18.91 16.15
N GLU A 53 -17.34 19.01 15.87
CA GLU A 53 -16.68 18.32 14.76
C GLU A 53 -15.62 17.38 15.32
N ILE A 54 -15.52 16.20 14.73
CA ILE A 54 -14.54 15.19 15.13
C ILE A 54 -13.13 15.68 14.80
N VAL A 55 -12.25 15.63 15.80
CA VAL A 55 -10.81 15.83 15.62
C VAL A 55 -10.11 14.48 15.58
N MET A 56 -10.47 13.56 16.49
CA MET A 56 -9.91 12.20 16.53
C MET A 56 -10.98 11.16 16.89
N GLY A 57 -10.85 9.95 16.34
CA GLY A 57 -11.74 8.83 16.66
C GLY A 57 -12.87 8.59 15.66
N GLU A 58 -12.72 8.99 14.40
CA GLU A 58 -13.70 8.80 13.33
C GLU A 58 -14.22 7.35 13.24
N ARG A 59 -13.35 6.34 13.31
CA ARG A 59 -13.76 4.91 13.32
C ARG A 59 -14.69 4.56 14.48
N ARG A 60 -14.42 5.12 15.67
CA ARG A 60 -15.23 4.89 16.88
C ARG A 60 -16.57 5.59 16.74
N TYR A 61 -16.59 6.80 16.19
CA TYR A 61 -17.83 7.50 15.88
C TYR A 61 -18.69 6.72 14.88
N ARG A 62 -18.12 6.30 13.75
CA ARG A 62 -18.82 5.48 12.74
C ARG A 62 -19.32 4.16 13.31
N ALA A 63 -18.49 3.46 14.09
CA ALA A 63 -18.90 2.22 14.75
C ALA A 63 -20.04 2.44 15.75
N ASN A 64 -20.00 3.53 16.53
CA ASN A 64 -21.06 3.90 17.48
C ASN A 64 -22.37 4.29 16.78
N LEU A 65 -22.26 4.94 15.61
CA LEU A 65 -23.40 5.27 14.76
C LEU A 65 -24.09 4.00 14.25
N VAL A 66 -23.32 3.05 13.69
CA VAL A 66 -23.83 1.76 13.22
C VAL A 66 -24.34 0.89 14.39
N ALA A 67 -23.78 1.06 15.59
CA ALA A 67 -24.26 0.39 16.79
C ALA A 67 -25.62 0.92 17.28
N GLY A 68 -26.10 2.05 16.77
CA GLY A 68 -27.39 2.65 17.16
C GLY A 68 -27.36 3.38 18.52
N ASN A 69 -26.17 3.70 19.05
CA ASN A 69 -26.05 4.34 20.36
C ASN A 69 -26.40 5.84 20.26
N PRO A 70 -27.30 6.38 21.12
CA PRO A 70 -27.77 7.78 21.01
C PRO A 70 -26.72 8.82 21.45
N THR A 71 -25.75 8.40 22.26
CA THR A 71 -24.67 9.26 22.77
C THR A 71 -23.32 8.59 22.63
N ILE A 72 -22.26 9.40 22.62
CA ILE A 72 -20.87 8.93 22.61
C ILE A 72 -20.03 9.73 23.60
N PRO A 73 -19.11 9.09 24.36
CA PRO A 73 -18.15 9.81 25.18
C PRO A 73 -17.19 10.60 24.30
N ALA A 74 -17.12 11.92 24.54
CA ALA A 74 -16.30 12.84 23.76
C ALA A 74 -15.57 13.84 24.67
N GLU A 75 -14.29 14.05 24.41
CA GLU A 75 -13.50 15.12 25.00
C GLU A 75 -13.50 16.34 24.08
N ILE A 76 -13.92 17.49 24.63
CA ILE A 76 -13.95 18.75 23.89
C ILE A 76 -12.55 19.37 23.97
N VAL A 77 -11.87 19.45 22.83
CA VAL A 77 -10.55 20.05 22.70
C VAL A 77 -10.62 21.44 22.08
N THR A 78 -9.68 22.30 22.47
CA THR A 78 -9.50 23.61 21.85
C THR A 78 -8.41 23.50 20.79
N VAL A 79 -8.79 23.58 19.52
CA VAL A 79 -7.85 23.58 18.39
C VAL A 79 -8.08 24.82 17.56
N ALA A 80 -7.02 25.60 17.35
CA ALA A 80 -7.12 26.97 16.85
C ALA A 80 -7.50 27.06 15.36
N SER A 81 -7.15 26.05 14.55
CA SER A 81 -7.40 26.05 13.11
C SER A 81 -7.68 24.65 12.57
N ASP A 82 -8.30 24.61 11.38
CA ASP A 82 -8.63 23.36 10.67
C ASP A 82 -7.38 22.55 10.37
N ILE A 83 -6.32 23.21 9.90
CA ILE A 83 -5.05 22.53 9.61
C ILE A 83 -4.37 21.98 10.88
N LYS A 84 -4.48 22.67 12.03
CA LYS A 84 -3.96 22.16 13.30
C LYS A 84 -4.77 20.96 13.79
N ALA A 85 -6.09 20.95 13.54
CA ALA A 85 -6.95 19.80 13.84
C ALA A 85 -6.60 18.61 12.93
N PHE A 86 -6.40 18.87 11.65
CA PHE A 86 -5.93 17.89 10.67
C PHE A 86 -4.59 17.28 11.06
N ARG A 87 -3.57 18.11 11.36
CA ARG A 87 -2.24 17.66 11.78
C ARG A 87 -2.29 16.80 13.05
N ARG A 88 -3.14 17.16 14.02
CA ARG A 88 -3.36 16.38 15.24
C ARG A 88 -3.99 15.02 14.93
N SER A 89 -5.04 14.99 14.09
CA SER A 89 -5.68 13.75 13.63
C SER A 89 -4.67 12.84 12.91
N MET A 90 -3.85 13.43 12.04
CA MET A 90 -2.83 12.72 11.28
C MET A 90 -1.76 12.10 12.20
N ALA A 91 -1.34 12.81 13.25
CA ALA A 91 -0.30 12.34 14.19
C ALA A 91 -0.73 11.12 15.03
N GLU A 92 -2.03 10.98 15.30
CA GLU A 92 -2.57 9.81 15.98
C GLU A 92 -2.59 8.58 15.07
N ASN A 93 -2.86 8.78 13.79
CA ASN A 93 -2.98 7.72 12.81
C ASN A 93 -1.62 7.21 12.28
N VAL A 94 -0.62 8.08 12.08
CA VAL A 94 0.72 7.71 11.53
C VAL A 94 1.49 6.71 12.40
N ASN A 95 1.19 6.65 13.70
CA ASN A 95 1.82 5.68 14.61
C ASN A 95 1.03 4.37 14.70
N ARG A 96 -0.09 4.27 14.01
CA ARG A 96 -0.88 3.03 13.86
C ARG A 96 -0.63 2.46 12.48
N ALA A 97 -0.64 1.14 12.35
CA ALA A 97 -0.49 0.43 11.07
C ALA A 97 -1.75 0.55 10.17
N ASP A 98 -2.40 1.72 10.21
CA ASP A 98 -3.77 1.95 9.76
C ASP A 98 -3.87 2.98 8.64
N MET A 99 -2.80 3.74 8.36
CA MET A 99 -2.71 4.64 7.21
C MET A 99 -1.86 4.02 6.09
N THR A 100 -2.32 4.21 4.87
CA THR A 100 -1.57 3.84 3.67
C THR A 100 -0.45 4.84 3.41
N PRO A 101 0.63 4.43 2.71
CA PRO A 101 1.72 5.35 2.34
C PRO A 101 1.26 6.57 1.53
N LEU A 102 0.19 6.44 0.73
CA LEU A 102 -0.36 7.54 -0.06
C LEU A 102 -1.16 8.52 0.78
N GLU A 103 -1.98 8.04 1.73
CA GLU A 103 -2.68 8.91 2.69
C GLU A 103 -1.68 9.71 3.53
N GLU A 104 -0.58 9.09 3.97
CA GLU A 104 0.49 9.80 4.65
C GLU A 104 1.12 10.88 3.77
N GLY A 105 1.42 10.56 2.51
CA GLY A 105 1.96 11.51 1.53
C GLY A 105 1.04 12.71 1.31
N ARG A 106 -0.26 12.47 1.07
CA ARG A 106 -1.27 13.52 0.92
C ARG A 106 -1.37 14.38 2.16
N GLY A 107 -1.38 13.76 3.34
CA GLY A 107 -1.40 14.45 4.62
C GLY A 107 -0.18 15.34 4.84
N TYR A 108 1.02 14.84 4.58
CA TYR A 108 2.25 15.63 4.69
C TYR A 108 2.28 16.79 3.70
N ARG A 109 1.87 16.57 2.45
CA ARG A 109 1.80 17.63 1.44
C ARG A 109 0.86 18.75 1.91
N ARG A 110 -0.34 18.38 2.39
CA ARG A 110 -1.31 19.35 2.91
C ARG A 110 -0.75 20.15 4.09
N ILE A 111 -0.08 19.49 5.05
CA ILE A 111 0.54 20.17 6.19
C ILE A 111 1.64 21.13 5.74
N LEU A 112 2.46 20.73 4.78
CA LEU A 112 3.51 21.60 4.22
C LEU A 112 2.94 22.83 3.51
N THR A 113 1.78 22.71 2.86
CA THR A 113 1.18 23.80 2.08
C THR A 113 0.28 24.73 2.90
N GLU A 114 -0.42 24.20 3.90
CA GLU A 114 -1.47 24.94 4.63
C GLU A 114 -1.09 25.32 6.07
N ASP A 115 -0.11 24.64 6.70
CA ASP A 115 0.30 24.93 8.08
C ASP A 115 1.52 25.86 8.11
N THR A 116 1.71 26.53 9.25
CA THR A 116 2.88 27.39 9.50
C THR A 116 3.49 27.12 10.86
N ASN A 117 4.78 27.42 11.00
CA ASN A 117 5.44 27.39 12.29
C ASN A 117 4.84 28.47 13.22
N ASP A 118 5.13 28.38 14.52
CA ASP A 118 4.59 29.31 15.51
C ASP A 118 5.05 30.76 15.27
N ASP A 119 6.17 30.95 14.58
CA ASP A 119 6.70 32.25 14.15
C ASP A 119 6.11 32.76 12.82
N GLY A 120 5.19 32.00 12.21
CA GLY A 120 4.54 32.31 10.93
C GLY A 120 5.34 31.92 9.69
N SER A 121 6.51 31.27 9.84
CA SER A 121 7.27 30.76 8.70
C SER A 121 6.62 29.50 8.09
N ALA A 122 6.85 29.27 6.80
CA ALA A 122 6.38 28.07 6.11
C ALA A 122 7.04 26.81 6.70
N LEU A 123 6.28 25.72 6.82
CA LEU A 123 6.84 24.46 7.29
C LEU A 123 7.82 23.88 6.27
N THR A 124 8.91 23.33 6.78
CA THR A 124 9.82 22.50 5.98
C THR A 124 9.53 21.01 6.19
N GLU A 125 10.02 20.17 5.28
CA GLU A 125 9.98 18.71 5.46
C GLU A 125 10.66 18.25 6.76
N ALA A 126 11.66 19.01 7.23
CA ALA A 126 12.34 18.74 8.49
C ALA A 126 11.45 19.04 9.70
N ASP A 127 10.65 20.11 9.64
CA ASP A 127 9.69 20.44 10.69
C ASP A 127 8.58 19.39 10.77
N VAL A 128 8.05 18.97 9.62
CA VAL A 128 7.08 17.88 9.53
C VAL A 128 7.69 16.60 10.10
N ALA A 129 8.88 16.19 9.65
CA ALA A 129 9.57 15.00 10.14
C ALA A 129 9.70 15.01 11.68
N LYS A 130 10.11 16.15 12.25
CA LYS A 130 10.20 16.34 13.70
C LYS A 130 8.85 16.20 14.40
N SER A 131 7.79 16.81 13.86
CA SER A 131 6.45 16.78 14.45
C SER A 131 5.84 15.37 14.51
N PHE A 132 6.21 14.49 13.56
CA PHE A 132 5.73 13.11 13.48
C PHE A 132 6.73 12.07 14.02
N GLY A 133 7.88 12.49 14.53
CA GLY A 133 8.93 11.58 15.02
C GLY A 133 9.49 10.65 13.93
N LYS A 134 9.55 11.12 12.68
CA LYS A 134 10.07 10.37 11.53
C LYS A 134 11.37 11.01 11.00
N SER A 135 12.05 10.31 10.10
CA SER A 135 13.19 10.88 9.38
C SER A 135 12.73 11.78 8.23
N VAL A 136 13.52 12.78 7.86
CA VAL A 136 13.26 13.61 6.66
C VAL A 136 13.15 12.73 5.41
N ARG A 137 13.98 11.68 5.31
CA ARG A 137 13.92 10.70 4.23
C ARG A 137 12.57 10.00 4.15
N TYR A 138 11.97 9.67 5.30
CA TYR A 138 10.64 9.06 5.34
C TYR A 138 9.58 9.99 4.74
N ILE A 139 9.56 11.26 5.16
CA ILE A 139 8.63 12.27 4.64
C ILE A 139 8.81 12.45 3.13
N LYS A 140 10.05 12.60 2.65
CA LYS A 140 10.36 12.72 1.22
C LYS A 140 9.82 11.56 0.40
N ILE A 141 10.09 10.32 0.83
CA ILE A 141 9.60 9.12 0.14
C ILE A 141 8.07 9.18 0.03
N ARG A 142 7.37 9.52 1.12
CA ARG A 142 5.89 9.59 1.13
C ARG A 142 5.35 10.66 0.17
N LEU A 143 6.01 11.81 0.09
CA LEU A 143 5.64 12.86 -0.85
C LEU A 143 5.85 12.41 -2.30
N GLN A 144 6.96 11.74 -2.60
CA GLN A 144 7.28 11.26 -3.96
C GLN A 144 6.32 10.17 -4.44
N LEU A 145 5.71 9.38 -3.55
CA LEU A 145 4.70 8.39 -3.95
C LEU A 145 3.47 9.04 -4.58
N LEU A 146 3.26 10.34 -4.40
CA LEU A 146 2.17 11.09 -5.01
C LEU A 146 2.39 11.34 -6.51
N ASP A 147 3.62 11.13 -7.00
CA ASP A 147 4.00 11.22 -8.42
C ASP A 147 3.72 9.89 -9.17
N LEU A 148 3.19 8.89 -8.48
CA LEU A 148 2.80 7.62 -9.09
C LEU A 148 1.55 7.75 -9.94
N ILE A 149 1.52 7.07 -11.08
CA ILE A 149 0.30 6.92 -11.89
C ILE A 149 -0.78 6.13 -11.13
N PRO A 150 -2.08 6.32 -11.45
CA PRO A 150 -3.18 5.68 -10.73
C PRO A 150 -3.08 4.15 -10.63
N ALA A 151 -2.60 3.49 -11.69
CA ALA A 151 -2.41 2.03 -11.69
C ALA A 151 -1.41 1.57 -10.61
N VAL A 152 -0.29 2.28 -10.45
CA VAL A 152 0.73 1.92 -9.45
C VAL A 152 0.25 2.28 -8.03
N GLN A 153 -0.46 3.41 -7.89
CA GLN A 153 -1.10 3.79 -6.62
C GLN A 153 -2.08 2.70 -6.15
N HIS A 154 -2.89 2.17 -7.04
CA HIS A 154 -3.82 1.08 -6.73
C HIS A 154 -3.08 -0.14 -6.16
N HIS A 155 -2.01 -0.62 -6.82
CA HIS A 155 -1.24 -1.76 -6.33
C HIS A 155 -0.55 -1.48 -4.98
N LEU A 156 -0.09 -0.25 -4.74
CA LEU A 156 0.51 0.14 -3.46
C LEU A 156 -0.53 0.17 -2.32
N THR A 157 -1.70 0.77 -2.56
CA THR A 157 -2.78 0.87 -1.56
C THR A 157 -3.26 -0.50 -1.09
N HIS A 158 -3.37 -1.46 -2.00
CA HIS A 158 -3.80 -2.83 -1.70
C HIS A 158 -2.66 -3.73 -1.18
N GLY A 159 -1.44 -3.20 -1.04
CA GLY A 159 -0.29 -3.95 -0.54
C GLY A 159 0.27 -4.99 -1.52
N HIS A 160 -0.09 -4.91 -2.80
CA HIS A 160 0.44 -5.79 -3.84
C HIS A 160 1.91 -5.51 -4.17
N ILE A 161 2.33 -4.24 -4.02
CA ILE A 161 3.73 -3.82 -4.10
C ILE A 161 4.11 -3.11 -2.80
N GLY A 162 5.34 -3.33 -2.34
CA GLY A 162 5.86 -2.63 -1.19
C GLY A 162 6.27 -1.19 -1.52
N THR A 163 6.35 -0.38 -0.47
CA THR A 163 6.74 1.04 -0.55
C THR A 163 8.10 1.26 -1.21
N ALA A 164 9.06 0.35 -1.01
CA ALA A 164 10.40 0.49 -1.57
C ALA A 164 10.37 0.41 -3.10
N ALA A 165 9.64 -0.57 -3.64
CA ALA A 165 9.43 -0.69 -5.08
C ALA A 165 8.67 0.51 -5.63
N ALA A 166 7.57 0.90 -4.98
CA ALA A 166 6.76 2.04 -5.39
C ALA A 166 7.56 3.36 -5.44
N HIS A 167 8.43 3.61 -4.45
CA HIS A 167 9.32 4.77 -4.45
C HIS A 167 10.34 4.75 -5.61
N ARG A 168 10.81 3.58 -6.04
CA ARG A 168 11.67 3.52 -7.24
C ARG A 168 10.90 3.80 -8.51
N ILE A 169 9.65 3.32 -8.59
CA ILE A 169 8.78 3.54 -9.74
C ILE A 169 8.40 5.02 -9.84
N SER A 170 8.16 5.72 -8.71
CA SER A 170 7.84 7.15 -8.72
C SER A 170 8.97 8.05 -9.23
N GLU A 171 10.20 7.53 -9.33
CA GLU A 171 11.33 8.26 -9.92
C GLU A 171 11.35 8.20 -11.46
N LEU A 172 10.43 7.45 -12.08
CA LEU A 172 10.31 7.25 -13.54
C LEU A 172 9.25 8.16 -14.15
N LYS A 173 9.36 8.41 -15.46
CA LYS A 173 8.30 9.07 -16.24
C LYS A 173 7.02 8.23 -16.28
N PRO A 174 5.82 8.84 -16.41
CA PRO A 174 4.54 8.14 -16.39
C PRO A 174 4.45 6.93 -17.34
N GLU A 175 4.99 7.05 -18.55
CA GLU A 175 4.97 5.99 -19.57
C GLU A 175 5.79 4.77 -19.10
N ASN A 176 6.92 5.02 -18.47
CA ASN A 176 7.81 3.99 -17.94
C ASN A 176 7.27 3.38 -16.65
N GLN A 177 6.53 4.14 -15.82
CA GLN A 177 5.78 3.58 -14.70
C GLN A 177 4.75 2.56 -15.19
N GLN A 178 4.00 2.90 -16.25
CA GLN A 178 2.99 2.01 -16.85
C GLN A 178 3.63 0.73 -17.40
N ALA A 179 4.76 0.85 -18.10
CA ALA A 179 5.46 -0.31 -18.64
C ALA A 179 6.00 -1.23 -17.53
N VAL A 180 6.56 -0.65 -16.45
CA VAL A 180 7.07 -1.41 -15.30
C VAL A 180 5.96 -2.19 -14.60
N ILE A 181 4.82 -1.55 -14.31
CA ILE A 181 3.72 -2.22 -13.60
C ILE A 181 3.03 -3.27 -14.47
N THR A 182 2.90 -3.02 -15.78
CA THR A 182 2.35 -3.98 -16.74
C THR A 182 3.22 -5.24 -16.80
N LYS A 183 4.54 -5.07 -16.91
CA LYS A 183 5.48 -6.19 -16.93
C LYS A 183 5.52 -6.96 -15.61
N TRP A 184 5.43 -6.24 -14.49
CA TRP A 184 5.30 -6.86 -13.17
C TRP A 184 4.03 -7.73 -13.07
N ALA A 185 2.89 -7.23 -13.54
CA ALA A 185 1.60 -7.93 -13.50
C ALA A 185 1.51 -9.13 -14.45
N GLN A 186 2.10 -9.04 -15.64
CA GLN A 186 2.13 -10.13 -16.64
C GLN A 186 3.00 -11.31 -16.20
N GLY A 187 3.98 -11.06 -15.33
CA GLY A 187 4.61 -12.08 -14.51
C GLY A 187 5.69 -12.93 -15.18
N GLY A 188 6.66 -13.34 -14.36
CA GLY A 188 7.68 -14.32 -14.69
C GLY A 188 7.12 -15.76 -14.82
N GLU A 189 8.03 -16.75 -14.84
CA GLU A 189 7.68 -18.17 -15.02
C GLU A 189 6.46 -18.60 -14.16
N GLY A 190 5.39 -19.02 -14.84
CA GLY A 190 4.18 -19.56 -14.22
C GLY A 190 3.02 -18.58 -14.01
N GLY A 191 3.04 -17.38 -14.61
CA GLY A 191 1.92 -16.42 -14.58
C GLY A 191 1.72 -15.72 -13.23
N LYS A 192 2.75 -15.74 -12.38
CA LYS A 192 2.75 -15.01 -11.10
C LYS A 192 3.48 -13.67 -11.25
N PRO A 193 3.04 -12.61 -10.57
CA PRO A 193 3.75 -11.34 -10.55
C PRO A 193 5.22 -11.51 -10.16
N MET A 194 6.09 -10.67 -10.72
CA MET A 194 7.50 -10.67 -10.33
C MET A 194 7.64 -10.41 -8.82
N ASP A 195 8.64 -11.04 -8.19
CA ASP A 195 8.97 -10.73 -6.80
C ASP A 195 9.42 -9.27 -6.64
N GLU A 196 9.24 -8.72 -5.43
CA GLU A 196 9.49 -7.31 -5.16
C GLU A 196 10.95 -6.90 -5.42
N ASN A 197 11.90 -7.80 -5.18
CA ASN A 197 13.32 -7.51 -5.41
C ASN A 197 13.62 -7.41 -6.92
N THR A 198 13.03 -8.30 -7.72
CA THR A 198 13.08 -8.21 -9.18
C THR A 198 12.45 -6.92 -9.68
N LEU A 199 11.30 -6.51 -9.15
CA LEU A 199 10.66 -5.23 -9.49
C LEU A 199 11.56 -4.03 -9.16
N LEU A 200 12.18 -4.02 -7.97
CA LEU A 200 13.12 -2.99 -7.55
C LEU A 200 14.30 -2.83 -8.52
N HIS A 201 14.90 -3.96 -8.91
CA HIS A 201 16.02 -3.97 -9.85
C HIS A 201 15.58 -3.51 -11.23
N PHE A 202 14.41 -3.96 -11.67
CA PHE A 202 13.84 -3.58 -12.95
C PHE A 202 13.59 -2.07 -13.04
N ALA A 203 12.90 -1.48 -12.06
CA ALA A 203 12.66 -0.04 -11.99
C ALA A 203 13.97 0.77 -11.95
N HIS A 204 14.98 0.32 -11.20
CA HIS A 204 16.30 0.95 -11.18
C HIS A 204 16.96 0.97 -12.57
N GLN A 205 16.85 -0.12 -13.32
CA GLN A 205 17.46 -0.21 -14.65
C GLN A 205 16.74 0.67 -15.67
N VAL A 206 15.41 0.75 -15.62
CA VAL A 206 14.63 1.68 -16.44
C VAL A 206 15.04 3.13 -16.14
N ARG A 207 15.22 3.49 -14.86
CA ARG A 207 15.69 4.82 -14.46
C ARG A 207 17.07 5.17 -15.00
N GLU A 208 18.02 4.23 -14.92
CA GLU A 208 19.36 4.45 -15.46
C GLU A 208 19.34 4.64 -16.98
N GLN A 209 18.42 3.98 -17.68
CA GLN A 209 18.22 4.17 -19.12
C GLN A 209 17.56 5.53 -19.44
N GLU A 210 16.59 6.00 -18.65
CA GLU A 210 16.04 7.37 -18.81
C GLU A 210 17.10 8.46 -18.61
N ARG A 211 18.03 8.24 -17.69
CA ARG A 211 19.10 9.18 -17.36
C ARG A 211 20.22 9.20 -18.40
N GLN A 212 20.42 8.10 -19.12
CA GLN A 212 21.36 8.07 -20.23
C GLN A 212 20.73 8.82 -21.40
N PRO A 213 21.30 9.97 -21.85
CA PRO A 213 20.87 10.55 -23.12
C PRO A 213 21.02 9.47 -24.19
N SER A 214 19.97 9.30 -25.00
CA SER A 214 19.89 8.35 -26.12
C SER A 214 21.27 8.11 -26.73
N MET A 215 21.89 6.98 -26.37
CA MET A 215 23.11 6.47 -27.01
C MET A 215 22.75 5.82 -28.35
N PHE A 216 21.76 6.39 -29.05
CA PHE A 216 21.51 6.16 -30.46
C PHE A 216 22.14 7.31 -31.26
N ASP A 217 23.44 7.49 -31.08
CA ASP A 217 24.28 7.37 -32.26
C ASP A 217 24.52 5.88 -32.41
N ILE A 218 23.77 5.22 -33.31
CA ILE A 218 24.21 3.94 -33.87
C ILE A 218 25.45 4.28 -34.68
N ALA A 219 26.59 4.45 -34.00
CA ALA A 219 27.87 4.22 -34.63
C ALA A 219 27.79 2.76 -35.08
N GLU A 220 27.83 2.56 -36.40
CA GLU A 220 28.01 1.23 -36.98
C GLU A 220 29.18 0.57 -36.24
N LEU A 221 28.86 -0.40 -35.38
CA LEU A 221 29.87 -1.17 -34.67
C LEU A 221 30.85 -1.70 -35.72
N SER A 222 32.14 -1.49 -35.50
CA SER A 222 33.14 -2.03 -36.40
C SER A 222 33.03 -3.56 -36.44
N GLU A 223 33.46 -4.17 -37.55
CA GLU A 223 33.42 -5.63 -37.68
C GLU A 223 34.23 -6.34 -36.57
N GLU A 224 35.25 -5.67 -36.02
CA GLU A 224 36.04 -6.14 -34.87
C GLU A 224 35.20 -6.18 -33.58
N GLU A 225 34.44 -5.14 -33.27
CA GLU A 225 33.57 -5.08 -32.09
C GLU A 225 32.39 -6.06 -32.17
N LYS A 226 31.87 -6.32 -33.38
CA LYS A 226 30.86 -7.36 -33.61
C LYS A 226 31.45 -8.75 -33.38
N ALA A 227 32.64 -9.02 -33.89
CA ALA A 227 33.33 -10.30 -33.70
C ALA A 227 33.65 -10.56 -32.22
N GLU A 228 34.09 -9.54 -31.49
CA GLU A 228 34.36 -9.63 -30.05
C GLU A 228 33.09 -9.92 -29.25
N ARG A 229 31.97 -9.24 -29.55
CA ARG A 229 30.67 -9.52 -28.92
C ARG A 229 30.21 -10.96 -29.16
N VAL A 230 30.34 -11.46 -30.39
CA VAL A 230 29.98 -12.85 -30.74
C VAL A 230 30.88 -13.84 -29.98
N ALA A 231 32.17 -13.53 -29.84
CA ALA A 231 33.10 -14.36 -29.07
C ALA A 231 32.75 -14.41 -27.58
N VAL A 232 32.42 -13.26 -26.97
CA VAL A 232 31.97 -13.17 -25.56
C VAL A 232 30.64 -13.92 -25.34
N GLN A 233 29.69 -13.80 -26.28
CA GLN A 233 28.42 -14.54 -26.23
C GLN A 233 28.65 -16.05 -26.32
N LYS A 234 29.50 -16.50 -27.24
CA LYS A 234 29.87 -17.91 -27.39
C LYS A 234 30.58 -18.44 -26.15
N GLY A 235 31.49 -17.67 -25.56
CA GLY A 235 32.17 -18.01 -24.31
C GLY A 235 31.20 -18.15 -23.13
N THR A 236 30.22 -17.26 -23.04
CA THR A 236 29.19 -17.30 -21.98
C THR A 236 28.24 -18.49 -22.14
N ARG A 237 27.79 -18.78 -23.37
CA ARG A 237 26.97 -19.97 -23.67
C ARG A 237 27.70 -21.27 -23.32
N ASN A 238 28.97 -21.40 -23.71
CA ASN A 238 29.77 -22.58 -23.39
C ASN A 238 29.91 -22.81 -21.87
N LYS A 239 29.97 -21.75 -21.05
CA LYS A 239 29.99 -21.87 -19.58
C LYS A 239 28.66 -22.40 -19.04
N LEU A 240 27.52 -21.96 -19.60
CA LEU A 240 26.20 -22.48 -19.23
C LEU A 240 26.05 -23.96 -19.64
N ASP A 241 26.55 -24.35 -20.81
CA ASP A 241 26.56 -25.74 -21.24
C ASP A 241 27.39 -26.64 -20.32
N GLN A 242 28.50 -26.13 -19.76
CA GLN A 242 29.29 -26.85 -18.76
C GLN A 242 28.52 -27.03 -17.44
N ILE A 243 27.68 -26.08 -17.04
CA ILE A 243 26.84 -26.22 -15.84
C ILE A 243 25.80 -27.34 -16.02
N GLU A 244 25.22 -27.48 -17.22
CA GLU A 244 24.32 -28.62 -17.53
C GLU A 244 25.05 -29.97 -17.46
N ARG A 245 26.35 -30.03 -17.82
CA ARG A 245 27.16 -31.25 -17.62
C ARG A 245 27.37 -31.55 -16.14
N VAL A 246 27.62 -30.53 -15.32
CA VAL A 246 27.74 -30.69 -13.86
C VAL A 246 26.43 -31.18 -13.25
N ARG A 247 25.28 -30.71 -13.73
CA ARG A 247 23.97 -31.22 -13.32
C ARG A 247 23.84 -32.73 -13.54
N ALA A 248 24.24 -33.23 -14.71
CA ALA A 248 24.19 -34.68 -14.98
C ALA A 248 25.02 -35.49 -13.97
N LEU A 249 26.22 -35.00 -13.62
CA LEU A 249 27.07 -35.64 -12.60
C LEU A 249 26.44 -35.58 -11.20
N LEU A 250 25.77 -34.48 -10.85
CA LEU A 250 25.06 -34.36 -9.57
C LEU A 250 23.85 -35.30 -9.51
N GLU A 251 23.12 -35.48 -10.62
CA GLU A 251 22.00 -36.43 -10.71
C GLU A 251 22.48 -37.90 -10.60
N GLU A 252 23.65 -38.22 -11.17
CA GLU A 252 24.29 -39.52 -10.99
C GLU A 252 24.71 -39.75 -9.54
N LEU A 253 25.39 -38.78 -8.93
CA LEU A 253 25.82 -38.86 -7.53
C LEU A 253 24.63 -39.00 -6.57
N ALA A 254 23.51 -38.33 -6.86
CA ALA A 254 22.28 -38.42 -6.07
C ALA A 254 21.59 -39.80 -6.15
N LYS A 255 21.88 -40.60 -7.19
CA LYS A 255 21.35 -41.96 -7.36
C LYS A 255 22.25 -43.04 -6.76
N THR A 256 23.48 -42.69 -6.40
CA THR A 256 24.42 -43.63 -5.78
C THR A 256 23.97 -43.98 -4.35
N PRO A 257 23.92 -45.27 -3.97
CA PRO A 257 23.59 -45.69 -2.61
C PRO A 257 24.51 -45.07 -1.55
N VAL A 258 23.96 -44.84 -0.37
CA VAL A 258 24.68 -44.15 0.72
C VAL A 258 25.87 -44.98 1.21
N GLU A 259 25.74 -46.29 1.19
CA GLU A 259 26.78 -47.25 1.58
C GLU A 259 27.98 -47.21 0.63
N ASP A 260 27.72 -47.08 -0.67
CA ASP A 260 28.75 -46.98 -1.70
C ASP A 260 29.48 -45.63 -1.61
N LEU A 261 28.74 -44.55 -1.31
CA LEU A 261 29.32 -43.23 -1.10
C LEU A 261 30.16 -43.16 0.18
N ALA A 262 29.71 -43.78 1.27
CA ALA A 262 30.45 -43.85 2.54
C ALA A 262 31.76 -44.62 2.37
N THR A 263 31.74 -45.68 1.57
CA THR A 263 32.94 -46.49 1.25
C THR A 263 33.88 -45.74 0.29
N ALA A 264 33.34 -45.14 -0.77
CA ALA A 264 34.15 -44.49 -1.80
C ALA A 264 34.79 -43.16 -1.35
N LEU A 265 34.15 -42.44 -0.41
CA LEU A 265 34.59 -41.12 0.07
C LEU A 265 35.23 -41.18 1.46
N GLU A 266 35.66 -42.35 1.93
CA GLU A 266 36.22 -42.61 3.25
C GLU A 266 37.17 -41.48 3.73
N GLY A 267 36.85 -40.88 4.89
CA GLY A 267 37.62 -39.77 5.47
C GLY A 267 37.52 -38.41 4.75
N GLN A 268 36.85 -38.33 3.59
CA GLN A 268 36.67 -37.11 2.79
C GLN A 268 35.25 -36.55 2.80
N LEU A 269 34.29 -37.23 3.43
CA LEU A 269 32.86 -36.86 3.42
C LEU A 269 32.62 -35.38 3.77
N SER A 270 33.21 -34.88 4.87
CA SER A 270 33.03 -33.49 5.29
C SER A 270 33.59 -32.49 4.26
N THR A 271 34.75 -32.77 3.68
CA THR A 271 35.37 -31.90 2.66
C THR A 271 34.56 -31.91 1.36
N ARG A 272 34.00 -33.06 0.98
CA ARG A 272 33.15 -33.18 -0.22
C ARG A 272 31.79 -32.52 -0.02
N LEU A 273 31.21 -32.61 1.18
CA LEU A 273 30.00 -31.87 1.54
C LEU A 273 30.24 -30.36 1.46
N GLU A 274 31.34 -29.86 2.03
CA GLU A 274 31.69 -28.44 1.94
C GLU A 274 31.90 -27.98 0.48
N GLN A 275 32.49 -28.85 -0.37
CA GLN A 275 32.65 -28.59 -1.80
C GLN A 275 31.30 -28.48 -2.53
N LEU A 276 30.32 -29.31 -2.18
CA LEU A 276 28.96 -29.22 -2.73
C LEU A 276 28.25 -27.93 -2.27
N GLU A 277 28.38 -27.56 -1.00
CA GLU A 277 27.80 -26.33 -0.47
C GLU A 277 28.37 -25.07 -1.14
N ARG A 278 29.70 -25.01 -1.33
CA ARG A 278 30.34 -23.91 -2.07
C ARG A 278 29.82 -23.82 -3.51
N THR A 279 29.64 -24.97 -4.16
CA THR A 279 29.11 -25.06 -5.53
C THR A 279 27.66 -24.57 -5.59
N ALA A 280 26.82 -24.98 -4.63
CA ALA A 280 25.43 -24.53 -4.50
C ALA A 280 25.34 -23.01 -4.28
N LYS A 281 26.23 -22.44 -3.45
CA LYS A 281 26.31 -20.99 -3.26
C LYS A 281 26.68 -20.26 -4.55
N SER A 282 27.72 -20.70 -5.26
CA SER A 282 28.10 -20.10 -6.55
C SER A 282 26.98 -20.19 -7.59
N LEU A 283 26.17 -21.26 -7.58
CA LEU A 283 25.00 -21.38 -8.44
C LEU A 283 23.92 -20.33 -8.10
N GLN A 284 23.66 -20.09 -6.82
CA GLN A 284 22.72 -19.03 -6.40
C GLN A 284 23.21 -17.64 -6.82
N ASP A 285 24.50 -17.35 -6.65
CA ASP A 285 25.11 -16.08 -7.05
C ASP A 285 25.01 -15.88 -8.58
N ALA A 286 25.33 -16.92 -9.36
CA ALA A 286 25.19 -16.88 -10.82
C ALA A 286 23.73 -16.69 -11.27
N LYS A 287 22.78 -17.36 -10.62
CA LYS A 287 21.34 -17.20 -10.87
C LYS A 287 20.88 -15.78 -10.60
N PHE A 288 21.36 -15.16 -9.52
CA PHE A 288 21.06 -13.77 -9.20
C PHE A 288 21.57 -12.83 -10.30
N GLN A 289 22.81 -13.00 -10.76
CA GLN A 289 23.38 -12.21 -11.86
C GLN A 289 22.60 -12.36 -13.18
N ILE A 290 22.20 -13.59 -13.54
CA ILE A 290 21.42 -13.84 -14.76
C ILE A 290 20.03 -13.19 -14.67
N ARG A 291 19.38 -13.22 -13.49
CA ARG A 291 18.11 -12.51 -13.27
C ARG A 291 18.27 -11.01 -13.44
N GLN A 292 19.35 -10.42 -12.91
CA GLN A 292 19.67 -9.01 -13.11
C GLN A 292 19.90 -8.68 -14.60
N ALA A 293 20.62 -9.54 -15.33
CA ALA A 293 20.86 -9.37 -16.76
C ALA A 293 19.57 -9.51 -17.59
N LYS A 294 18.68 -10.43 -17.24
CA LYS A 294 17.35 -10.55 -17.84
C LYS A 294 16.55 -9.26 -17.65
N ALA A 295 16.52 -8.74 -16.43
CA ALA A 295 15.86 -7.47 -16.12
C ALA A 295 16.44 -6.32 -16.98
N LEU A 296 17.77 -6.27 -17.20
CA LEU A 296 18.41 -5.24 -18.03
C LEU A 296 17.95 -5.30 -19.49
N ALA A 297 17.93 -6.51 -20.06
CA ALA A 297 17.46 -6.73 -21.43
C ALA A 297 15.97 -6.36 -21.57
N ASP A 298 15.18 -6.80 -20.60
CA ASP A 298 13.76 -6.52 -20.47
C ASP A 298 13.45 -5.01 -20.37
N ALA A 299 14.32 -4.23 -19.73
CA ALA A 299 14.16 -2.79 -19.55
C ALA A 299 14.48 -2.05 -20.85
N LYS A 300 15.53 -2.50 -21.55
CA LYS A 300 15.96 -1.92 -22.82
C LYS A 300 14.87 -2.01 -23.89
N GLU A 301 14.15 -3.13 -23.94
CA GLU A 301 13.01 -3.33 -24.85
C GLU A 301 11.87 -2.33 -24.56
N ILE A 302 11.58 -2.09 -23.28
CA ILE A 302 10.54 -1.13 -22.87
C ILE A 302 10.90 0.31 -23.24
N VAL A 303 12.12 0.76 -22.94
CA VAL A 303 12.54 2.14 -23.24
C VAL A 303 12.58 2.38 -24.76
N THR A 304 12.98 1.37 -25.55
CA THR A 304 12.99 1.49 -27.01
C THR A 304 11.58 1.49 -27.61
N SER A 305 10.64 0.70 -27.08
CA SER A 305 9.23 0.72 -27.50
C SER A 305 8.54 2.04 -27.12
N SER A 306 8.75 2.51 -25.88
CA SER A 306 8.21 3.78 -25.38
C SER A 306 8.74 4.99 -26.16
N ALA A 307 10.02 4.98 -26.56
CA ALA A 307 10.60 6.02 -27.42
C ALA A 307 10.08 5.97 -28.88
N ALA A 308 9.62 4.81 -29.37
CA ALA A 308 9.05 4.65 -30.71
C ALA A 308 7.56 5.04 -30.77
N GLU A 309 6.84 4.91 -29.66
CA GLU A 309 5.45 5.33 -29.49
C GLU A 309 5.37 6.73 -28.85
N ALA A 310 6.06 7.72 -29.40
CA ALA A 310 5.77 9.12 -29.06
C ALA A 310 4.76 9.71 -30.06
N PRO A 311 3.44 9.44 -29.95
CA PRO A 311 2.47 10.33 -30.57
C PRO A 311 2.48 11.63 -29.77
N ASN A 312 2.42 12.73 -30.50
CA ASN A 312 2.14 14.05 -29.97
C ASN A 312 0.79 14.00 -29.21
N LEU A 313 0.84 13.85 -27.89
CA LEU A 313 -0.35 13.88 -27.04
C LEU A 313 -0.83 15.33 -26.96
N ALA A 314 -1.77 15.66 -27.83
CA ALA A 314 -2.78 16.65 -27.49
C ALA A 314 -3.41 16.22 -26.16
N GLU A 315 -3.55 17.17 -25.24
CA GLU A 315 -4.23 16.95 -23.96
C GLU A 315 -5.58 16.28 -24.22
N PRO A 316 -5.85 15.09 -23.67
CA PRO A 316 -7.20 14.56 -23.71
C PRO A 316 -8.04 15.38 -22.73
N ASP A 317 -9.00 16.14 -23.27
CA ASP A 317 -10.21 16.54 -22.58
C ASP A 317 -10.94 15.26 -22.16
N ASP A 318 -10.62 14.73 -20.98
CA ASP A 318 -11.39 13.68 -20.34
C ASP A 318 -11.63 14.10 -18.88
N GLU A 319 -12.74 14.81 -18.69
CA GLU A 319 -13.49 14.86 -17.44
C GLU A 319 -13.88 13.43 -17.05
N GLN A 320 -12.97 12.69 -16.42
CA GLN A 320 -13.30 11.45 -15.73
C GLN A 320 -13.59 11.77 -14.26
N ASP A 321 -14.89 11.82 -14.02
CA ASP A 321 -15.65 11.77 -12.78
C ASP A 321 -14.92 10.97 -11.67
N GLN A 322 -14.08 11.66 -10.89
CA GLN A 322 -13.75 11.21 -9.54
C GLN A 322 -14.96 11.57 -8.67
N PRO A 323 -15.59 10.62 -7.96
CA PRO A 323 -16.69 10.97 -7.08
C PRO A 323 -16.19 12.03 -6.09
N GLN A 324 -16.84 13.18 -6.09
CA GLN A 324 -16.49 14.25 -5.18
C GLN A 324 -16.85 13.81 -3.75
N PRO A 325 -16.22 14.38 -2.71
CA PRO A 325 -16.54 14.03 -1.32
C PRO A 325 -18.04 14.11 -0.98
N ALA A 326 -18.78 14.96 -1.71
CA ALA A 326 -20.23 15.10 -1.60
C ALA A 326 -21.03 13.88 -2.10
N ASP A 327 -20.49 13.09 -3.02
CA ASP A 327 -21.16 11.91 -3.59
C ASP A 327 -21.11 10.72 -2.62
N LEU A 328 -20.04 10.62 -1.82
CA LEU A 328 -19.93 9.64 -0.73
C LEU A 328 -20.85 9.96 0.45
N ASP A 329 -21.08 11.25 0.72
CA ASP A 329 -22.07 11.69 1.72
C ASP A 329 -23.51 11.39 1.27
N ALA A 330 -23.78 11.40 -0.05
CA ALA A 330 -25.07 11.04 -0.62
C ALA A 330 -25.35 9.53 -0.59
N GLU A 331 -24.37 8.69 -0.96
CA GLU A 331 -24.49 7.22 -0.82
C GLU A 331 -24.64 6.80 0.65
N PHE A 332 -23.95 7.48 1.56
CA PHE A 332 -24.08 7.22 3.00
C PHE A 332 -25.42 7.72 3.57
N ALA A 333 -25.97 8.81 3.05
CA ALA A 333 -27.32 9.30 3.40
C ALA A 333 -28.41 8.34 2.91
N ASP A 334 -28.25 7.73 1.73
CA ASP A 334 -29.19 6.75 1.18
C ASP A 334 -29.16 5.43 1.98
N MET A 335 -27.97 5.02 2.41
CA MET A 335 -27.80 3.89 3.33
C MET A 335 -28.42 4.16 4.71
N LEU A 336 -28.33 5.41 5.22
CA LEU A 336 -29.00 5.83 6.46
C LEU A 336 -30.53 5.84 6.31
N ALA A 337 -31.06 6.23 5.15
CA ALA A 337 -32.49 6.20 4.87
C ALA A 337 -33.05 4.76 4.88
N GLN A 338 -32.31 3.79 4.34
CA GLN A 338 -32.68 2.38 4.38
C GLN A 338 -32.70 1.80 5.80
N VAL A 339 -31.68 2.10 6.62
CA VAL A 339 -31.59 1.60 8.01
C VAL A 339 -32.66 2.22 8.92
N VAL A 340 -33.02 3.48 8.72
CA VAL A 340 -34.12 4.13 9.45
C VAL A 340 -35.48 3.56 9.03
N ALA A 341 -35.66 3.21 7.75
CA ALA A 341 -36.88 2.57 7.25
C ALA A 341 -37.05 1.13 7.80
N GLU A 342 -35.98 0.35 7.87
CA GLU A 342 -35.99 -1.02 8.43
C GLU A 342 -36.18 -1.02 9.96
N GLY A 343 -35.67 0.00 10.66
CA GLY A 343 -35.90 0.19 12.10
C GLY A 343 -37.36 0.54 12.45
N ALA A 344 -38.03 1.33 11.60
CA ALA A 344 -39.43 1.71 11.80
C ALA A 344 -40.41 0.54 11.56
N THR A 345 -40.04 -0.43 10.71
CA THR A 345 -40.84 -1.65 10.49
C THR A 345 -40.72 -2.65 11.65
N ALA A 346 -39.57 -2.69 12.34
CA ALA A 346 -39.35 -3.60 13.46
C ALA A 346 -40.04 -3.15 14.77
N GLU A 347 -40.25 -1.84 14.97
CA GLU A 347 -41.03 -1.33 16.11
C GLU A 347 -42.54 -1.54 15.94
N ALA A 348 -43.06 -1.61 14.70
CA ALA A 348 -44.47 -1.87 14.44
C ALA A 348 -44.89 -3.34 14.63
N GLU A 349 -43.96 -4.30 14.47
CA GLU A 349 -44.25 -5.73 14.65
C GLU A 349 -44.17 -6.18 16.11
N ASN A 350 -43.48 -5.43 16.99
CA ASN A 350 -43.29 -5.79 18.40
C ASN A 350 -44.36 -5.20 19.35
N GLU A 351 -45.24 -4.31 18.86
CA GLU A 351 -46.42 -3.82 19.59
C GLU A 351 -47.68 -4.69 19.38
N ALA A 352 -47.63 -5.69 18.50
CA ALA A 352 -48.77 -6.54 18.13
C ALA A 352 -48.89 -7.85 18.94
N ASP A 353 -47.93 -8.19 19.81
CA ASP A 353 -47.93 -9.43 20.59
C ASP A 353 -47.82 -9.17 22.10
N ALA A 354 -48.85 -8.52 22.66
CA ALA A 354 -49.11 -8.50 24.09
C ALA A 354 -50.24 -9.48 24.41
N PRO A 355 -50.02 -10.53 25.23
CA PRO A 355 -51.10 -11.45 25.57
C PRO A 355 -52.08 -10.79 26.54
N ALA A 356 -53.37 -10.88 26.19
CA ALA A 356 -54.48 -10.38 26.97
C ALA A 356 -54.61 -11.13 28.31
N ASP A 357 -54.88 -10.32 29.33
CA ASP A 357 -55.30 -10.68 30.69
C ASP A 357 -56.60 -11.50 30.66
N GLU A 358 -56.60 -12.70 31.23
CA GLU A 358 -57.83 -13.41 31.59
C GLU A 358 -57.74 -14.12 32.94
N THR A 359 -58.65 -13.68 33.81
CA THR A 359 -59.43 -14.44 34.81
C THR A 359 -58.99 -14.42 36.27
N SER A 360 -59.66 -13.49 36.96
CA SER A 360 -60.15 -13.58 38.34
C SER A 360 -60.82 -14.93 38.68
N VAL A 361 -60.52 -15.48 39.86
CA VAL A 361 -61.42 -16.35 40.65
C VAL A 361 -61.20 -16.05 42.16
N PRO A 362 -62.24 -16.09 43.02
CA PRO A 362 -62.31 -15.30 44.25
C PRO A 362 -62.08 -16.07 45.57
N VAL A 363 -61.77 -15.27 46.60
CA VAL A 363 -62.07 -15.33 48.06
C VAL A 363 -62.61 -16.65 48.66
N ALA A 364 -61.97 -17.14 49.74
CA ALA A 364 -62.66 -17.61 50.96
C ALA A 364 -61.73 -17.76 52.19
N ALA A 365 -62.19 -17.15 53.29
CA ALA A 365 -61.92 -17.36 54.73
C ALA A 365 -60.52 -17.09 55.31
#